data_AF-C1L984-F1
#
_entry.id   AF-C1L984-F1
#
_cell.length_a   1.000
_cell.length_b   1.000
_cell.length_c   1.000
_cell.angle_alpha   90.00
_cell.angle_beta   90.00
_cell.angle_gamma   90.00
#
_symmetry.space_group_name_H-M   'P 1'
#
loop_
_entity.id
_entity.type
_entity.pdbx_description
1 polymer ?
#
loop_
_entity_poly.entity_id
_entity_poly.type
_entity_poly.pdbx_seq_one_letter_code
_entity_poly.pdbx_strand_id
1 'polypeptide(L)'
;MNLAVTEPTRLLEAYSEHLTDSGGIMQQSVSALVELMSSANRKLVPKCISLCIIASSSPETQFQLCKDGAWEILLKWLQEALKEDNYAFLLELLKVYLLLPVRLEQLTQNVCPKLINSLTKRCDHEEVKSVAVDIVKKWKDVISSDSRHLVSNHVKRKKIETEAKPCNTDVHSHDTLKDEKKRRTTVKIPPNNMRTAGMEDTSTQAQPKSRSDILAKRSKIDSDNCLTSEFPIESFHQKITVTPTEPRKGF
;
A
#
# COMPACT_ATOMS: atom_id res chain seq x y z
N MET A 1 -26.86 -20.26 17.17
CA MET A 1 -26.43 -20.49 15.77
C MET A 1 -24.98 -20.03 15.46
N ASN A 2 -24.17 -19.55 16.41
CA ASN A 2 -22.87 -18.93 16.11
C ASN A 2 -21.61 -19.81 16.26
N LEU A 3 -21.72 -21.06 16.71
CA LEU A 3 -20.56 -21.95 16.87
C LEU A 3 -20.02 -22.47 15.52
N ALA A 4 -20.85 -22.48 14.47
CA ALA A 4 -20.50 -23.16 13.23
C ALA A 4 -19.38 -22.50 12.43
N VAL A 5 -19.17 -21.20 12.65
CA VAL A 5 -18.19 -20.38 11.90
C VAL A 5 -16.80 -20.41 12.56
N THR A 6 -16.70 -20.93 13.80
CA THR A 6 -15.44 -20.98 14.55
C THR A 6 -14.71 -22.30 14.37
N GLU A 7 -15.39 -23.35 13.92
CA GLU A 7 -14.81 -24.67 13.67
C GLU A 7 -14.41 -24.83 12.20
N PRO A 8 -13.11 -25.06 11.89
CA PRO A 8 -12.63 -25.12 10.52
C PRO A 8 -13.33 -26.15 9.65
N THR A 9 -13.48 -27.38 10.15
CA THR A 9 -14.07 -28.49 9.41
C THR A 9 -15.52 -28.22 9.06
N ARG A 10 -16.30 -27.71 10.01
CA ARG A 10 -17.72 -27.42 9.79
C ARG A 10 -17.92 -26.26 8.81
N LEU A 11 -17.05 -25.25 8.84
CA LEU A 11 -17.11 -24.17 7.86
C LEU A 11 -16.82 -24.69 6.44
N LEU A 12 -15.82 -25.56 6.29
CA LEU A 12 -15.48 -26.18 5.01
C LEU A 12 -16.58 -27.13 4.51
N GLU A 13 -17.19 -27.93 5.38
CA GLU A 13 -18.36 -28.76 5.04
C GLU A 13 -19.51 -27.91 4.52
N ALA A 14 -19.82 -26.80 5.19
CA ALA A 14 -20.87 -25.86 4.78
C ALA A 14 -20.55 -25.15 3.45
N TYR A 15 -19.27 -25.06 3.07
CA TYR A 15 -18.82 -24.47 1.81
C TYR A 15 -18.53 -25.50 0.71
N SER A 16 -18.65 -26.79 0.99
CA SER A 16 -18.22 -27.87 0.08
C SER A 16 -18.81 -27.76 -1.34
N GLU A 17 -20.08 -27.36 -1.47
CA GLU A 17 -20.75 -27.18 -2.76
C GLU A 17 -20.21 -26.00 -3.59
N HIS A 18 -19.47 -25.09 -2.95
CA HIS A 18 -18.87 -23.91 -3.58
C HIS A 18 -17.39 -24.13 -3.94
N LEU A 19 -16.78 -25.23 -3.51
CA LEU A 19 -15.35 -25.48 -3.64
C LEU A 19 -15.04 -26.45 -4.79
N THR A 20 -13.92 -26.23 -5.46
CA THR A 20 -13.34 -27.16 -6.43
C THR A 20 -12.67 -28.33 -5.72
N ASP A 21 -12.37 -29.41 -6.46
CA ASP A 21 -11.61 -30.56 -5.94
C ASP A 21 -10.21 -30.17 -5.41
N SER A 22 -9.65 -29.05 -5.88
CA SER A 22 -8.38 -28.49 -5.41
C SER A 22 -8.51 -27.66 -4.12
N GLY A 23 -9.72 -27.49 -3.59
CA GLY A 23 -10.02 -26.63 -2.44
C GLY A 23 -10.08 -25.13 -2.76
N GLY A 24 -10.08 -24.75 -4.04
CA GLY A 24 -10.32 -23.38 -4.49
C GLY A 24 -11.81 -23.07 -4.60
N ILE A 25 -12.18 -21.81 -4.89
CA ILE A 25 -13.59 -21.44 -5.11
C ILE A 25 -13.98 -21.68 -6.56
N MET A 26 -15.21 -22.17 -6.78
CA MET A 26 -15.80 -22.22 -8.12
C MET A 26 -16.12 -20.82 -8.64
N GLN A 27 -16.02 -20.60 -9.96
CA GLN A 27 -16.21 -19.27 -10.54
C GLN A 27 -17.60 -18.69 -10.28
N GLN A 28 -18.65 -19.51 -10.30
CA GLN A 28 -20.03 -19.10 -9.98
C GLN A 28 -20.27 -18.82 -8.50
N SER A 29 -19.34 -19.19 -7.62
CA SER A 29 -19.47 -19.06 -6.16
C SER A 29 -18.52 -18.01 -5.56
N VAL A 30 -17.94 -17.16 -6.41
CA VAL A 30 -17.09 -16.03 -5.99
C VAL A 30 -17.83 -15.11 -5.02
N SER A 31 -19.11 -14.80 -5.29
CA SER A 31 -19.93 -13.94 -4.42
C SER A 31 -20.09 -14.52 -3.02
N ALA A 32 -20.33 -15.83 -2.90
CA ALA A 32 -20.44 -16.50 -1.62
C ALA A 32 -19.15 -16.31 -0.79
N LEU A 33 -17.98 -16.55 -1.39
CA LEU A 33 -16.71 -16.34 -0.70
C LEU A 33 -16.52 -14.88 -0.25
N VAL A 34 -16.88 -13.91 -1.07
CA VAL A 34 -16.80 -12.48 -0.70
C VAL A 34 -17.73 -12.16 0.48
N GLU A 35 -18.92 -12.77 0.55
CA GLU A 35 -19.83 -12.63 1.69
C GLU A 35 -19.26 -13.27 2.96
N LEU A 36 -18.63 -14.45 2.86
CA LEU A 36 -17.91 -15.08 3.97
C LEU A 36 -16.78 -14.17 4.47
N MET A 37 -15.97 -13.63 3.56
CA MET A 37 -14.89 -12.71 3.91
C MET A 37 -15.44 -11.43 4.58
N SER A 38 -16.54 -10.88 4.07
CA SER A 38 -17.16 -9.67 4.62
C SER A 38 -17.73 -9.89 6.02
N SER A 39 -18.25 -11.09 6.29
CA SER A 39 -18.83 -11.47 7.59
C SER A 39 -17.80 -11.98 8.61
N ALA A 40 -16.54 -12.19 8.22
CA ALA A 40 -15.44 -12.68 9.05
C ALA A 40 -14.87 -11.63 10.05
N ASN A 41 -15.73 -10.79 10.61
CA ASN A 41 -15.33 -9.72 11.53
C ASN A 41 -14.70 -10.29 12.81
N ARG A 42 -13.42 -9.96 13.04
CA ARG A 42 -12.61 -10.40 14.20
C ARG A 42 -12.50 -11.92 14.42
N LYS A 43 -13.02 -12.74 13.50
CA LYS A 43 -12.92 -14.20 13.58
C LYS A 43 -11.73 -14.67 12.74
N LEU A 44 -10.69 -15.18 13.38
CA LEU A 44 -9.47 -15.59 12.67
C LEU A 44 -9.69 -16.81 11.78
N VAL A 45 -10.47 -17.81 12.24
CA VAL A 45 -10.70 -19.06 11.50
C VAL A 45 -11.32 -18.82 10.11
N PRO A 46 -12.43 -18.09 9.94
CA PRO A 46 -12.97 -17.77 8.62
C PRO A 46 -12.02 -16.98 7.74
N LYS A 47 -11.21 -16.07 8.31
CA LYS A 47 -10.20 -15.32 7.57
C LYS A 47 -9.15 -16.26 6.99
N CYS A 48 -8.55 -17.11 7.82
CA CYS A 48 -7.53 -18.07 7.40
C CYS A 48 -8.09 -19.04 6.34
N ILE A 49 -9.30 -19.57 6.53
CA ILE A 49 -9.92 -20.46 5.55
C ILE A 49 -10.17 -19.74 4.23
N SER A 50 -10.65 -18.49 4.28
CA SER A 50 -10.82 -17.69 3.06
C SER A 50 -9.49 -17.48 2.33
N LEU A 51 -8.39 -17.21 3.05
CA LEU A 51 -7.06 -17.08 2.45
C LEU A 51 -6.60 -18.39 1.79
N CYS A 52 -6.82 -19.53 2.43
CA CYS A 52 -6.52 -20.85 1.85
C CYS A 52 -7.33 -21.10 0.58
N ILE A 53 -8.63 -20.81 0.58
CA ILE A 53 -9.50 -20.97 -0.59
C ILE A 53 -9.00 -20.08 -1.74
N ILE A 54 -8.65 -18.81 -1.47
CA ILE A 54 -8.10 -17.90 -2.48
C ILE A 54 -6.80 -18.46 -3.06
N ALA A 55 -5.87 -18.90 -2.20
CA ALA A 55 -4.58 -19.45 -2.62
C ALA A 55 -4.72 -20.70 -3.51
N SER A 56 -5.71 -21.55 -3.22
CA SER A 56 -6.01 -22.76 -4.00
C SER A 56 -6.89 -22.54 -5.23
N SER A 57 -7.38 -21.31 -5.45
CA SER A 57 -8.22 -20.96 -6.60
C SER A 57 -7.41 -20.75 -7.88
N SER A 58 -8.05 -20.93 -9.04
CA SER A 58 -7.41 -20.66 -10.33
C SER A 58 -7.04 -19.17 -10.48
N PRO A 59 -6.01 -18.81 -11.28
CA PRO A 59 -5.65 -17.41 -11.50
C PRO A 59 -6.80 -16.54 -12.03
N GLU A 60 -7.65 -17.11 -12.91
CA GLU A 60 -8.82 -16.39 -13.42
C GLU A 60 -9.82 -16.09 -12.30
N THR A 61 -10.09 -17.08 -11.44
CA THR A 61 -10.97 -16.90 -10.28
C THR A 61 -10.39 -15.93 -9.26
N GLN A 62 -9.08 -15.99 -8.99
CA GLN A 62 -8.39 -15.04 -8.11
C GLN A 62 -8.50 -13.60 -8.65
N PHE A 63 -8.37 -13.44 -9.96
CA PHE A 63 -8.54 -12.15 -10.61
C PHE A 63 -9.98 -11.63 -10.45
N GLN A 64 -10.99 -12.49 -10.67
CA GLN A 64 -12.39 -12.17 -10.47
C GLN A 64 -12.69 -11.77 -9.01
N LEU A 65 -12.15 -12.50 -8.04
CA LEU A 65 -12.26 -12.17 -6.61
C LEU A 65 -11.75 -10.76 -6.30
N CYS A 66 -10.59 -10.37 -6.86
CA CYS A 66 -10.06 -9.03 -6.66
C CYS A 66 -11.01 -7.95 -7.20
N LYS A 67 -11.68 -8.20 -8.34
CA LYS A 67 -12.67 -7.28 -8.91
C LYS A 67 -13.96 -7.23 -8.10
N ASP A 68 -14.39 -8.36 -7.55
CA ASP A 68 -15.66 -8.49 -6.85
C ASP A 68 -15.57 -8.15 -5.36
N GLY A 69 -14.59 -7.32 -4.97
CA GLY A 69 -14.51 -6.71 -3.64
C GLY A 69 -13.58 -7.41 -2.65
N ALA A 70 -13.03 -8.60 -2.97
CA ALA A 70 -12.06 -9.25 -2.08
C ALA A 70 -10.82 -8.37 -1.87
N TRP A 71 -10.42 -7.56 -2.86
CA TRP A 71 -9.28 -6.65 -2.75
C TRP A 71 -9.41 -5.64 -1.60
N GLU A 72 -10.59 -5.07 -1.41
CA GLU A 72 -10.86 -4.11 -0.32
C GLU A 72 -10.91 -4.81 1.04
N ILE A 73 -11.46 -6.02 1.10
CA ILE A 73 -11.52 -6.81 2.33
C ILE A 73 -10.11 -7.23 2.77
N LEU A 74 -9.26 -7.66 1.84
CA LEU A 74 -7.87 -7.98 2.12
C LEU A 74 -7.11 -6.76 2.65
N LEU A 75 -7.34 -5.56 2.09
CA LEU A 75 -6.75 -4.32 2.62
C LEU A 75 -7.21 -4.06 4.07
N LYS A 76 -8.50 -4.24 4.36
CA LYS A 76 -9.03 -4.09 5.72
C LYS A 76 -8.35 -5.08 6.68
N TRP A 77 -8.22 -6.34 6.29
CA TRP A 77 -7.54 -7.36 7.11
C TRP A 77 -6.05 -7.07 7.28
N LEU A 78 -5.39 -6.50 6.27
CA LEU A 78 -3.99 -6.06 6.36
C LEU A 78 -3.83 -4.96 7.42
N GLN A 79 -4.73 -3.97 7.42
CA GLN A 79 -4.73 -2.90 8.42
C GLN A 79 -5.04 -3.41 9.82
N GLU A 80 -6.00 -4.33 9.95
CA GLU A 80 -6.33 -4.98 11.22
C GLU A 80 -5.14 -5.78 11.77
N ALA A 81 -4.50 -6.61 10.95
CA ALA A 81 -3.35 -7.43 11.37
C ALA A 81 -2.17 -6.57 11.83
N LEU A 82 -1.92 -5.44 11.16
CA LEU A 82 -0.89 -4.48 11.55
C LEU A 82 -1.24 -3.75 12.86
N LYS A 83 -2.52 -3.43 13.07
CA LYS A 83 -2.96 -2.78 14.31
C LYS A 83 -2.88 -3.70 15.52
N GLU A 84 -3.09 -5.00 15.30
CA GLU A 84 -3.08 -6.03 16.35
C GLU A 84 -1.70 -6.67 16.54
N ASP A 85 -0.67 -6.23 15.80
CA ASP A 85 0.66 -6.85 15.78
C ASP A 85 0.62 -8.37 15.52
N ASN A 86 -0.38 -8.83 14.76
CA ASN A 86 -0.56 -10.25 14.44
C ASN A 86 0.28 -10.64 13.22
N TYR A 87 1.59 -10.77 13.43
CA TYR A 87 2.56 -11.07 12.37
C TYR A 87 2.32 -12.43 11.69
N ALA A 88 1.80 -13.42 12.41
CA ALA A 88 1.50 -14.74 11.86
C ALA A 88 0.40 -14.65 10.78
N PHE A 89 -0.73 -14.00 11.09
CA PHE A 89 -1.79 -13.80 10.11
C PHE A 89 -1.39 -12.82 9.00
N LEU A 90 -0.65 -11.77 9.34
CA LEU A 90 -0.10 -10.82 8.37
C LEU A 90 0.75 -11.52 7.33
N LEU A 91 1.60 -12.46 7.74
CA LEU A 91 2.46 -13.21 6.83
C LEU A 91 1.65 -14.07 5.85
N GLU A 92 0.65 -14.80 6.34
CA GLU A 92 -0.27 -15.56 5.48
C GLU A 92 -1.00 -14.66 4.48
N LEU A 93 -1.42 -13.47 4.92
CA LEU A 93 -2.05 -12.48 4.05
C LEU A 93 -1.09 -11.97 2.95
N LEU A 94 0.18 -11.70 3.30
CA LEU A 94 1.20 -11.29 2.34
C LEU A 94 1.53 -12.40 1.34
N LYS A 95 1.56 -13.67 1.76
CA LYS A 95 1.71 -14.81 0.84
C LYS A 95 0.58 -14.84 -0.19
N VAL A 96 -0.67 -14.58 0.22
CA VAL A 96 -1.80 -14.45 -0.72
C VAL A 96 -1.59 -13.28 -1.68
N TYR A 97 -1.19 -12.09 -1.20
CA TYR A 97 -0.87 -10.96 -2.09
C TYR A 97 0.22 -11.28 -3.12
N LEU A 98 1.20 -12.11 -2.77
CA LEU A 98 2.24 -12.55 -3.68
C LEU A 98 1.72 -13.51 -4.76
N LEU A 99 0.70 -14.32 -4.43
CA LEU A 99 0.06 -15.25 -5.38
C LEU A 99 -0.87 -14.54 -6.36
N LEU A 100 -1.64 -13.54 -5.89
CA LEU A 100 -2.68 -12.90 -6.69
C LEU A 100 -2.15 -12.34 -8.05
N PRO A 101 -2.93 -12.50 -9.15
CA PRO A 101 -2.64 -11.91 -10.45
C PRO A 101 -3.08 -10.44 -10.48
N VAL A 102 -2.31 -9.58 -9.80
CA VAL A 102 -2.60 -8.15 -9.68
C VAL A 102 -2.24 -7.39 -10.97
N ARG A 103 -3.15 -6.53 -11.47
CA ARG A 103 -2.91 -5.62 -12.60
C ARG A 103 -2.83 -4.17 -12.14
N LEU A 104 -2.49 -3.26 -13.05
CA LEU A 104 -2.35 -1.83 -12.75
C LEU A 104 -3.63 -1.25 -12.11
N GLU A 105 -4.80 -1.66 -12.58
CA GLU A 105 -6.12 -1.27 -12.04
C GLU A 105 -6.19 -1.45 -10.52
N GLN A 106 -5.92 -2.67 -10.02
CA GLN A 106 -5.94 -2.99 -8.58
C GLN A 106 -4.88 -2.20 -7.80
N LEU A 107 -3.69 -1.99 -8.37
CA LEU A 107 -2.62 -1.22 -7.72
C LEU A 107 -2.97 0.27 -7.58
N THR A 108 -3.90 0.78 -8.38
CA THR A 108 -4.37 2.16 -8.30
C THR A 108 -5.69 2.32 -7.54
N GLN A 109 -6.41 1.22 -7.32
CA GLN A 109 -7.75 1.21 -6.73
C GLN A 109 -7.75 1.68 -5.26
N ASN A 110 -6.75 1.29 -4.48
CA ASN A 110 -6.68 1.66 -3.06
C ASN A 110 -5.22 1.86 -2.57
N VAL A 111 -5.06 2.08 -1.27
CA VAL A 111 -3.77 2.38 -0.65
C VAL A 111 -2.90 1.15 -0.35
N CYS A 112 -3.36 -0.07 -0.69
CA CYS A 112 -2.66 -1.31 -0.38
C CYS A 112 -1.18 -1.31 -0.84
N PRO A 113 -0.83 -0.87 -2.06
CA PRO A 113 0.57 -0.84 -2.49
C PRO A 113 1.45 0.08 -1.67
N LYS A 114 0.92 1.23 -1.22
CA LYS A 114 1.66 2.15 -0.35
C LYS A 114 1.89 1.54 1.02
N LEU A 115 0.88 0.84 1.55
CA LEU A 115 0.96 0.19 2.85
C LEU A 115 2.01 -0.91 2.86
N ILE A 116 1.98 -1.83 1.89
CA ILE A 116 2.97 -2.92 1.78
C ILE A 116 4.37 -2.37 1.49
N ASN A 117 4.51 -1.35 0.64
CA ASN A 117 5.79 -0.68 0.44
C ASN A 117 6.34 -0.05 1.73
N SER A 118 5.48 0.41 2.64
CA SER A 118 5.92 0.93 3.93
C SER A 118 6.46 -0.16 4.87
N LEU A 119 5.95 -1.39 4.77
CA LEU A 119 6.42 -2.55 5.54
C LEU A 119 7.88 -2.90 5.21
N THR A 120 8.29 -2.72 3.95
CA THR A 120 9.69 -2.96 3.52
C THR A 120 10.73 -2.12 4.28
N LYS A 121 10.30 -1.00 4.89
CA LYS A 121 11.18 -0.05 5.58
C LYS A 121 10.95 0.01 7.08
N ARG A 122 9.70 -0.13 7.52
CA ARG A 122 9.27 0.17 8.90
C ARG A 122 8.88 -1.05 9.72
N CYS A 123 8.84 -2.25 9.12
CA CYS A 123 8.52 -3.46 9.86
C CYS A 123 9.79 -4.04 10.49
N ASP A 124 9.72 -4.34 11.78
CA ASP A 124 10.81 -4.96 12.54
C ASP A 124 10.85 -6.49 12.37
N HIS A 125 9.75 -7.09 11.90
CA HIS A 125 9.67 -8.52 11.65
C HIS A 125 10.29 -8.88 10.29
N GLU A 126 11.47 -9.50 10.31
CA GLU A 126 12.28 -9.71 9.11
C GLU A 126 11.59 -10.55 8.03
N GLU A 127 10.84 -11.59 8.40
CA GLU A 127 10.13 -12.42 7.41
C GLU A 127 9.04 -11.63 6.68
N VAL A 128 8.20 -10.89 7.41
CA VAL A 128 7.17 -10.00 6.85
C VAL A 128 7.80 -8.97 5.93
N LYS A 129 8.91 -8.38 6.35
CA LYS A 129 9.67 -7.41 5.54
C LYS A 129 10.20 -8.04 4.25
N SER A 130 10.75 -9.26 4.32
CA SER A 130 11.24 -10.00 3.15
C SER A 130 10.13 -10.25 2.14
N VAL A 131 8.97 -10.79 2.58
CA VAL A 131 7.83 -11.05 1.68
C VAL A 131 7.28 -9.74 1.10
N ALA A 132 7.22 -8.66 1.90
CA ALA A 132 6.79 -7.35 1.41
C ALA A 132 7.72 -6.81 0.30
N VAL A 133 9.04 -7.02 0.41
CA VAL A 133 10.01 -6.61 -0.63
C VAL A 133 9.73 -7.35 -1.94
N ASP A 134 9.46 -8.65 -1.89
CA ASP A 134 9.16 -9.47 -3.07
C ASP A 134 7.86 -9.02 -3.74
N ILE A 135 6.82 -8.74 -2.96
CA ILE A 135 5.55 -8.21 -3.47
C ILE A 135 5.78 -6.87 -4.18
N VAL A 136 6.49 -5.93 -3.55
CA VAL A 136 6.76 -4.60 -4.13
C VAL A 136 7.58 -4.72 -5.41
N LYS A 137 8.56 -5.63 -5.46
CA LYS A 137 9.33 -5.92 -6.67
C LYS A 137 8.41 -6.41 -7.78
N LYS A 138 7.57 -7.43 -7.52
CA LYS A 138 6.58 -7.96 -8.48
C LYS A 138 5.66 -6.86 -9.01
N TRP A 139 5.15 -5.99 -8.13
CA TRP A 139 4.23 -4.92 -8.53
C TRP A 139 4.90 -3.80 -9.34
N LYS A 140 6.16 -3.47 -9.05
CA LYS A 140 6.95 -2.53 -9.88
C LYS A 140 7.14 -3.05 -11.29
N ASP A 141 7.35 -4.36 -11.45
CA ASP A 141 7.47 -4.99 -12.76
C ASP A 141 6.15 -4.90 -13.54
N VAL A 142 5.00 -5.11 -12.88
CA VAL A 142 3.67 -4.92 -13.48
C VAL A 142 3.51 -3.48 -13.98
N ILE A 143 3.76 -2.47 -13.14
CA ILE A 143 3.64 -1.05 -13.51
C ILE A 143 4.57 -0.70 -14.70
N SER A 144 5.79 -1.22 -14.68
CA SER A 144 6.77 -0.99 -15.73
C SER A 144 6.38 -1.66 -17.05
N SER A 145 5.79 -2.85 -16.99
CA SER A 145 5.32 -3.60 -18.17
C SER A 145 4.13 -2.93 -18.84
N ASP A 146 3.19 -2.42 -18.05
CA ASP A 146 2.00 -1.70 -18.54
C ASP A 146 2.42 -0.40 -19.25
N SER A 147 3.33 0.36 -18.62
CA SER A 147 3.89 1.59 -19.20
C SER A 147 4.52 1.35 -20.57
N ARG A 148 5.22 0.23 -20.78
CA ARG A 148 5.82 -0.16 -22.09
C ARG A 148 4.76 -0.49 -23.15
N HIS A 149 3.66 -1.12 -22.77
CA HIS A 149 2.58 -1.48 -23.68
C HIS A 149 1.88 -0.24 -24.24
N LEU A 150 1.71 0.81 -23.43
CA LEU A 150 1.14 2.08 -23.89
C LEU A 150 2.00 2.77 -24.95
N VAL A 151 3.34 2.74 -24.82
CA VAL A 151 4.26 3.34 -25.80
C VAL A 151 4.32 2.54 -27.12
N SER A 152 4.25 1.20 -27.04
CA SER A 152 4.25 0.32 -28.21
C SER A 152 2.98 0.47 -29.07
N ASN A 153 1.81 0.68 -28.44
CA ASN A 153 0.55 0.86 -29.16
C ASN A 153 0.45 2.20 -29.90
N HIS A 154 1.20 3.23 -29.48
CA HIS A 154 1.30 4.50 -30.19
C HIS A 154 2.13 4.40 -31.48
N VAL A 155 3.05 3.44 -31.59
CA VAL A 155 3.89 3.28 -32.80
C VAL A 155 3.16 2.51 -33.92
N LYS A 156 2.18 1.65 -33.58
CA LYS A 156 1.41 0.87 -34.57
C LYS A 156 0.24 1.64 -35.23
N ARG A 157 -0.15 2.81 -34.71
CA ARG A 157 -1.18 3.67 -35.34
C ARG A 157 -0.64 4.66 -36.38
N LYS A 158 0.66 4.63 -36.71
CA LYS A 158 1.26 5.51 -37.74
C LYS A 158 1.69 4.76 -39.02
N LYS A 159 1.12 3.58 -39.29
CA LYS A 159 1.40 2.80 -40.51
C LYS A 159 0.19 2.02 -41.03
N ILE A 160 -0.97 2.65 -41.13
CA ILE A 160 -2.05 2.25 -42.05
C ILE A 160 -2.76 3.54 -42.52
N GLU A 161 -2.10 4.29 -43.39
CA GLU A 161 -2.79 5.21 -44.29
C GLU A 161 -1.91 5.33 -45.54
N THR A 162 -2.13 4.41 -46.47
CA THR A 162 -1.65 4.54 -47.85
C THR A 162 -2.83 4.17 -48.74
N GLU A 163 -3.44 5.24 -49.23
CA GLU A 163 -4.00 5.44 -50.57
C GLU A 163 -5.03 4.45 -51.13
N ALA A 164 -6.21 5.01 -51.42
CA ALA A 164 -7.04 4.57 -52.52
C ALA A 164 -7.51 5.77 -53.36
N LYS A 165 -7.33 5.64 -54.70
CA LYS A 165 -8.09 6.24 -55.84
C LYS A 165 -7.59 7.55 -56.53
N PRO A 166 -7.84 7.76 -57.85
CA PRO A 166 -6.92 7.42 -58.96
C PRO A 166 -6.63 8.53 -60.03
N CYS A 167 -5.56 8.32 -60.81
CA CYS A 167 -5.23 8.64 -62.23
C CYS A 167 -5.58 10.01 -62.89
N ASN A 168 -4.57 10.78 -63.33
CA ASN A 168 -4.11 10.84 -64.75
C ASN A 168 -3.07 11.95 -65.08
N THR A 169 -2.22 11.63 -66.07
CA THR A 169 -1.46 12.47 -67.05
C THR A 169 0.04 12.75 -66.82
N ASP A 170 0.84 11.98 -67.57
CA ASP A 170 2.08 12.26 -68.33
C ASP A 170 3.21 13.14 -67.76
N VAL A 171 4.42 12.56 -67.67
CA VAL A 171 5.59 12.79 -68.57
C VAL A 171 6.89 12.38 -67.85
N HIS A 172 7.49 11.31 -68.37
CA HIS A 172 8.92 11.00 -68.55
C HIS A 172 10.04 11.63 -67.66
N SER A 173 10.74 10.72 -66.98
CA SER A 173 12.19 10.43 -67.12
C SER A 173 13.27 11.18 -66.29
N HIS A 174 14.13 10.31 -65.74
CA HIS A 174 15.60 10.41 -65.63
C HIS A 174 16.23 10.82 -64.28
N ASP A 175 16.77 9.79 -63.61
CA ASP A 175 18.14 9.65 -63.07
C ASP A 175 18.91 10.93 -62.66
N THR A 176 19.36 10.99 -61.39
CA THR A 176 20.79 10.95 -61.00
C THR A 176 21.02 11.36 -59.54
N LEU A 177 22.02 10.69 -58.98
CA LEU A 177 22.68 10.87 -57.68
C LEU A 177 23.16 12.32 -57.43
N LYS A 178 23.15 12.78 -56.16
CA LYS A 178 24.34 13.40 -55.52
C LYS A 178 24.22 13.70 -54.02
N ASP A 179 25.30 13.30 -53.36
CA ASP A 179 25.88 13.69 -52.07
C ASP A 179 25.91 15.20 -51.82
N GLU A 180 25.71 15.65 -50.56
CA GLU A 180 26.66 16.57 -49.88
C GLU A 180 26.26 16.95 -48.45
N LYS A 181 27.31 17.14 -47.64
CA LYS A 181 27.36 17.51 -46.23
C LYS A 181 26.72 18.87 -45.90
N LYS A 182 26.19 19.01 -44.67
CA LYS A 182 26.53 20.18 -43.82
C LYS A 182 26.40 19.94 -42.32
N ARG A 183 27.45 20.35 -41.62
CA ARG A 183 27.67 20.26 -40.16
C ARG A 183 26.89 21.33 -39.38
N ARG A 184 26.51 20.93 -38.15
CA ARG A 184 26.57 21.62 -36.84
C ARG A 184 25.88 22.99 -36.67
N THR A 185 25.02 23.06 -35.64
CA THR A 185 25.02 24.15 -34.65
C THR A 185 24.41 23.69 -33.32
N THR A 186 25.22 23.75 -32.26
CA THR A 186 24.79 23.60 -30.85
C THR A 186 24.52 25.00 -30.32
N VAL A 187 23.40 25.23 -29.66
CA VAL A 187 23.24 26.40 -28.78
C VAL A 187 22.58 25.93 -27.49
N LYS A 188 23.36 26.02 -26.41
CA LYS A 188 22.93 25.86 -25.02
C LYS A 188 22.38 27.20 -24.56
N ILE A 189 21.16 27.23 -24.03
CA ILE A 189 20.56 28.45 -23.45
C ILE A 189 20.64 28.32 -21.92
N PRO A 190 21.29 29.25 -21.20
CA PRO A 190 21.35 29.23 -19.73
C PRO A 190 20.10 29.93 -19.12
N PRO A 191 19.74 29.62 -17.86
CA PRO A 191 18.61 30.24 -17.19
C PRO A 191 18.91 31.67 -16.75
N ASN A 192 17.93 32.54 -16.91
CA ASN A 192 17.94 33.96 -16.54
C ASN A 192 17.79 34.12 -15.02
N ASN A 193 18.81 34.66 -14.37
CA ASN A 193 18.82 35.08 -12.98
C ASN A 193 18.59 36.60 -12.91
N MET A 194 17.36 36.98 -12.53
CA MET A 194 17.03 38.37 -12.22
C MET A 194 17.51 38.71 -10.80
N ARG A 195 18.45 39.65 -10.73
CA ARG A 195 18.82 40.39 -9.52
C ARG A 195 18.85 41.86 -9.92
N THR A 196 17.97 42.67 -9.33
CA THR A 196 18.09 44.12 -9.38
C THR A 196 18.33 44.63 -7.97
N ALA A 197 19.33 45.50 -7.87
CA ALA A 197 19.90 46.09 -6.67
C ALA A 197 19.21 47.42 -6.29
N GLY A 198 19.46 47.86 -5.05
CA GLY A 198 19.30 49.23 -4.56
C GLY A 198 19.26 49.23 -3.02
N MET A 199 20.40 49.43 -2.35
CA MET A 199 20.85 50.69 -1.69
C MET A 199 20.06 50.93 -0.38
N GLU A 200 20.63 51.17 0.80
CA GLU A 200 21.87 51.85 1.19
C GLU A 200 22.28 51.56 2.67
N ASP A 201 23.48 52.03 3.00
CA ASP A 201 24.38 51.72 4.14
C ASP A 201 23.96 52.21 5.55
N THR A 202 24.43 51.52 6.61
CA THR A 202 25.50 51.99 7.55
C THR A 202 25.61 51.13 8.83
N SER A 203 26.86 50.71 9.14
CA SER A 203 27.52 50.58 10.46
C SER A 203 26.76 49.88 11.61
N THR A 204 27.24 48.79 12.24
CA THR A 204 28.40 48.79 13.16
C THR A 204 28.77 47.35 13.60
N GLN A 205 30.08 47.17 13.77
CA GLN A 205 30.92 46.12 14.36
C GLN A 205 30.39 45.35 15.61
N ALA A 206 30.77 44.06 15.72
CA ALA A 206 31.52 43.44 16.85
C ALA A 206 31.02 42.05 17.38
N GLN A 207 31.81 41.02 17.04
CA GLN A 207 32.33 39.86 17.82
C GLN A 207 31.45 38.91 18.70
N PRO A 208 31.82 37.61 18.77
CA PRO A 208 31.17 36.55 19.56
C PRO A 208 31.89 36.17 20.89
N LYS A 209 31.18 35.36 21.72
CA LYS A 209 31.60 34.48 22.86
C LYS A 209 31.51 35.01 24.31
N SER A 210 30.79 34.28 25.16
CA SER A 210 31.18 33.85 26.54
C SER A 210 30.06 32.94 27.09
N ARG A 211 30.21 31.67 27.50
CA ARG A 211 31.09 30.98 28.49
C ARG A 211 30.57 31.09 29.95
N SER A 212 29.87 30.05 30.38
CA SER A 212 29.79 29.63 31.78
C SER A 212 29.86 28.09 31.84
N ASP A 213 31.08 27.61 32.03
CA ASP A 213 31.39 26.36 32.74
C ASP A 213 30.70 26.39 34.13
N ILE A 214 30.34 25.27 34.76
CA ILE A 214 31.20 24.58 35.73
C ILE A 214 30.60 23.21 36.09
N LEU A 215 31.43 22.17 35.91
CA LEU A 215 31.67 20.94 36.70
C LEU A 215 30.56 20.41 37.64
N ALA A 216 30.30 19.10 37.75
CA ALA A 216 31.31 18.10 38.11
C ALA A 216 30.89 16.64 37.77
N LYS A 217 31.94 15.82 37.65
CA LYS A 217 31.95 14.42 37.26
C LYS A 217 32.38 13.58 38.47
N ARG A 218 31.81 12.37 38.59
CA ARG A 218 32.29 11.17 39.31
C ARG A 218 32.28 11.15 40.86
N SER A 219 31.60 10.14 41.39
CA SER A 219 32.19 9.16 42.31
C SER A 219 31.40 7.86 42.27
N LYS A 220 32.10 6.75 42.51
CA LYS A 220 31.72 5.33 42.40
C LYS A 220 31.79 4.77 43.83
N ILE A 221 31.08 3.67 44.13
CA ILE A 221 31.37 2.61 45.14
C ILE A 221 30.12 2.23 46.00
N ASP A 222 29.69 0.99 45.73
CA ASP A 222 29.23 -0.13 46.58
C ASP A 222 28.04 -0.11 47.57
N SER A 223 27.44 -1.31 47.61
CA SER A 223 26.79 -2.02 48.72
C SER A 223 25.25 -2.11 48.78
N ASP A 224 24.76 -3.26 48.31
CA ASP A 224 23.87 -4.24 48.96
C ASP A 224 22.59 -3.82 49.74
N ASN A 225 21.49 -4.45 49.28
CA ASN A 225 20.44 -5.13 50.06
C ASN A 225 19.08 -4.44 50.35
N CYS A 226 18.03 -5.26 50.12
CA CYS A 226 16.77 -5.39 50.87
C CYS A 226 15.59 -4.38 50.74
N LEU A 227 14.51 -4.91 50.12
CA LEU A 227 13.08 -4.90 50.52
C LEU A 227 12.22 -3.60 50.58
N THR A 228 11.07 -3.71 49.89
CA THR A 228 9.71 -3.18 50.19
C THR A 228 9.46 -1.67 50.28
N SER A 229 8.58 -1.14 49.43
CA SER A 229 7.21 -0.74 49.81
C SER A 229 6.50 0.04 48.69
N GLU A 230 5.17 0.02 48.76
CA GLU A 230 4.17 0.46 47.80
C GLU A 230 4.19 1.96 47.49
N PHE A 231 3.83 2.32 46.25
CA PHE A 231 3.40 3.67 45.89
C PHE A 231 1.89 3.68 45.63
N PRO A 232 1.08 4.50 46.34
CA PRO A 232 -0.29 4.79 45.96
C PRO A 232 -0.31 5.90 44.91
N ILE A 233 -0.81 5.61 43.71
CA ILE A 233 -1.15 6.65 42.72
C ILE A 233 -2.59 7.08 43.03
N GLU A 234 -2.71 8.32 43.49
CA GLU A 234 -3.93 8.99 43.91
C GLU A 234 -4.88 9.19 42.71
N SER A 235 -6.08 8.60 42.81
CA SER A 235 -7.13 8.64 41.81
C SER A 235 -7.94 9.93 41.94
N PHE A 236 -7.85 10.80 40.94
CA PHE A 236 -8.61 12.05 40.85
C PHE A 236 -9.96 11.80 40.16
N HIS A 237 -10.93 11.22 40.88
CA HIS A 237 -12.33 11.14 40.42
C HIS A 237 -13.17 12.22 41.13
N GLN A 238 -13.53 13.26 40.37
CA GLN A 238 -14.43 14.31 40.80
C GLN A 238 -15.88 13.80 40.74
N LYS A 239 -16.46 13.51 41.91
CA LYS A 239 -17.85 13.06 42.07
C LYS A 239 -18.82 14.23 41.91
N ILE A 240 -19.62 14.23 40.85
CA ILE A 240 -20.75 15.15 40.68
C ILE A 240 -21.97 14.52 41.35
N THR A 241 -22.34 15.04 42.52
CA THR A 241 -23.58 14.66 43.22
C THR A 241 -24.69 15.61 42.76
N VAL A 242 -25.69 15.09 42.05
CA VAL A 242 -26.95 15.79 41.77
C VAL A 242 -27.99 15.32 42.77
N THR A 243 -28.49 16.22 43.60
CA THR A 243 -29.59 15.97 44.55
C THR A 243 -30.94 15.99 43.83
N PRO A 244 -31.87 15.04 44.08
CA PRO A 244 -33.21 15.07 43.52
C PRO A 244 -34.15 15.92 44.39
N THR A 245 -34.87 16.86 43.77
CA THR A 245 -35.95 17.63 44.39
C THR A 245 -37.30 16.95 44.14
N GLU A 246 -38.07 16.72 45.21
CA GLU A 246 -39.37 16.06 45.23
C GLU A 246 -40.48 16.76 44.40
N PRO A 247 -41.52 16.01 43.98
CA PRO A 247 -42.68 16.56 43.28
C PRO A 247 -43.78 17.06 44.25
N ARG A 248 -44.28 18.28 44.03
CA ARG A 248 -45.51 18.78 44.67
C ARG A 248 -46.73 18.43 43.82
N LYS A 249 -47.69 17.69 44.42
CA LYS A 249 -49.05 17.45 43.91
C LYS A 249 -50.01 18.56 44.35
N GLY A 250 -50.94 18.91 43.44
CA GLY A 250 -52.32 19.32 43.73
C GLY A 250 -52.57 20.82 43.92
N PHE A 251 -53.30 21.45 42.98
CA PHE A 251 -54.76 21.67 43.02
C PHE A 251 -55.27 21.84 41.58
#